data_AF-A0A7L7MHS0-F1
#
_entry.id   AF-A0A7L7MHS0-F1
#
_cell.length_a   1.000
_cell.length_b   1.000
_cell.length_c   1.000
_cell.angle_alpha   90.00
_cell.angle_beta   90.00
_cell.angle_gamma   90.00
#
_symmetry.space_group_name_H-M   'P 1'
#
loop_
_entity.id
_entity.type
_entity.pdbx_description
1 polymer ?
#
loop_
_entity_poly.entity_id
_entity_poly.type
_entity_poly.pdbx_seq_one_letter_code
_entity_poly.pdbx_strand_id
1 'polypeptide(L)'
;MPGTGAGAGEPDWSALAEENEAGARKRRTLLMVCGGVLAAGAIAGIVATAVVASKTDGKPKAKPSASAPADLPGASLPPDPEFPTVTPPPPADPLEFISSAAKDTAPLTPETLFPGRKLTLGDRPYAKGATSSTGSCASAASGTLGAVLANNGCKQVLRATYTANGTAVTIGVAVFDSAADAQKVKAQAKGNIQSLPGGGVPTFCRAVACRLTTNAVGRYAYFTVSGYTDGQAVPASDTRARQTAADINTFTFNRIVQRGRDAAAADAGTG
;
A
#
# COMPACT_ATOMS: atom_id res chain seq x y z
N MET A 1 -12.43 -52.49 -45.96
CA MET A 1 -10.98 -52.52 -45.71
C MET A 1 -10.41 -51.17 -46.07
N PRO A 2 -9.27 -50.75 -45.49
CA PRO A 2 -8.92 -50.39 -44.10
C PRO A 2 -8.92 -48.83 -43.98
N GLY A 3 -8.58 -48.12 -42.90
CA GLY A 3 -8.05 -48.39 -41.57
C GLY A 3 -7.65 -47.05 -40.90
N THR A 4 -7.54 -47.06 -39.56
CA THR A 4 -6.62 -46.28 -38.68
C THR A 4 -6.63 -44.74 -38.75
N GLY A 5 -6.67 -43.94 -37.68
CA GLY A 5 -6.49 -44.16 -36.25
C GLY A 5 -5.71 -42.98 -35.63
N ALA A 6 -6.26 -42.43 -34.53
CA ALA A 6 -5.62 -41.70 -33.41
C ALA A 6 -4.90 -40.33 -33.60
N GLY A 7 -5.27 -39.39 -32.72
CA GLY A 7 -4.46 -38.23 -32.34
C GLY A 7 -5.24 -37.15 -31.61
N ALA A 8 -5.38 -37.26 -30.28
CA ALA A 8 -5.81 -36.15 -29.43
C ALA A 8 -4.71 -35.07 -29.40
N GLY A 9 -5.07 -33.80 -29.56
CA GLY A 9 -4.17 -32.65 -29.48
C GLY A 9 -4.87 -31.48 -28.81
N GLU A 10 -4.28 -31.04 -27.71
CA GLU A 10 -4.52 -29.86 -26.86
C GLU A 10 -5.12 -28.63 -27.59
N PRO A 11 -6.04 -27.85 -26.98
CA PRO A 11 -6.50 -26.59 -27.57
C PRO A 11 -5.33 -25.63 -27.81
N ASP A 12 -5.26 -25.06 -29.01
CA ASP A 12 -4.24 -24.09 -29.39
C ASP A 12 -4.48 -22.74 -28.70
N TRP A 13 -3.92 -22.59 -27.50
CA TRP A 13 -3.97 -21.35 -26.72
C TRP A 13 -3.06 -20.24 -27.28
N SER A 14 -2.17 -20.56 -28.23
CA SER A 14 -1.27 -19.57 -28.83
C SER A 14 -1.98 -18.69 -29.86
N ALA A 15 -2.96 -19.24 -30.58
CA ALA A 15 -3.83 -18.49 -31.49
C ALA A 15 -4.71 -17.42 -30.78
N LEU A 16 -5.13 -17.69 -29.53
CA LEU A 16 -5.98 -16.76 -28.75
C LEU A 16 -5.18 -15.62 -28.08
N ALA A 17 -3.87 -15.80 -27.89
CA ALA A 17 -3.00 -14.75 -27.40
C ALA A 17 -2.72 -13.72 -28.51
N GLU A 18 -2.52 -14.17 -29.75
CA GLU A 18 -2.27 -13.28 -30.90
C GLU A 18 -3.52 -12.50 -31.34
N GLU A 19 -4.73 -13.05 -31.19
CA GLU A 19 -5.98 -12.30 -31.44
C GLU A 19 -6.24 -11.18 -30.42
N ASN A 20 -5.75 -11.29 -29.17
CA ASN A 20 -5.91 -10.24 -28.16
C ASN A 20 -4.94 -9.05 -28.35
N GLU A 21 -3.77 -9.28 -28.97
CA GLU A 21 -2.76 -8.23 -29.18
C GLU A 21 -3.02 -7.35 -30.42
N ALA A 22 -3.82 -7.84 -31.37
CA ALA A 22 -4.25 -7.07 -32.55
C ALA A 22 -5.44 -6.13 -32.27
N GLY A 23 -6.33 -6.48 -31.32
CA GLY A 23 -7.54 -5.71 -31.00
C GLY A 23 -7.33 -4.48 -30.10
N ALA A 24 -6.36 -4.54 -29.19
CA ALA A 24 -6.16 -3.49 -28.16
C ALA A 24 -5.66 -2.16 -28.73
N ARG A 25 -4.84 -2.19 -29.79
CA ARG A 25 -4.34 -0.98 -30.47
C ARG A 25 -5.44 -0.25 -31.26
N LYS A 26 -6.37 -0.99 -31.87
CA LYS A 26 -7.47 -0.44 -32.68
C LYS A 26 -8.57 0.20 -31.82
N ARG A 27 -8.89 -0.39 -30.64
CA ARG A 27 -9.84 0.18 -29.67
C ARG A 27 -9.35 1.51 -29.06
N ARG A 28 -8.04 1.65 -28.83
CA ARG A 28 -7.45 2.86 -28.23
C ARG A 28 -7.47 4.07 -29.16
N THR A 29 -7.37 3.86 -30.48
CA THR A 29 -7.48 4.93 -31.49
C THR A 29 -8.94 5.31 -31.75
N LEU A 30 -9.86 4.35 -31.73
CA LEU A 30 -11.31 4.59 -31.95
C LEU A 30 -11.96 5.35 -30.77
N LEU A 31 -11.52 5.11 -29.53
CA LEU A 31 -12.01 5.80 -28.34
C LEU A 31 -11.49 7.25 -28.17
N MET A 32 -10.58 7.72 -29.04
CA MET A 32 -10.08 9.10 -29.01
C MET A 32 -10.73 10.05 -30.04
N VAL A 33 -11.63 9.54 -30.91
CA VAL A 33 -12.27 10.37 -31.95
C VAL A 33 -13.76 10.61 -31.72
N CYS A 34 -14.44 9.80 -30.89
CA CYS A 34 -15.88 9.94 -30.66
C CYS A 34 -16.19 9.86 -29.17
N GLY A 35 -16.55 10.98 -28.54
CA GLY A 35 -16.99 10.94 -27.14
C GLY A 35 -17.40 12.29 -26.55
N GLY A 36 -17.96 13.18 -27.36
CA GLY A 36 -18.74 14.32 -26.87
C GLY A 36 -20.22 13.97 -26.82
N VAL A 37 -20.91 14.55 -25.83
CA VAL A 37 -22.35 14.83 -25.76
C VAL A 37 -23.28 13.73 -25.18
N LEU A 38 -23.69 14.00 -23.93
CA LEU A 38 -25.02 13.94 -23.30
C LEU A 38 -25.84 12.64 -23.22
N ALA A 39 -26.37 12.46 -22.00
CA ALA A 39 -27.79 12.26 -21.67
C ALA A 39 -28.13 10.97 -20.89
N ALA A 40 -29.08 11.16 -19.98
CA ALA A 40 -29.51 10.27 -18.91
C ALA A 40 -30.13 8.96 -19.38
N GLY A 41 -30.02 7.94 -18.54
CA GLY A 41 -30.78 6.69 -18.66
C GLY A 41 -30.67 5.88 -17.37
N ALA A 42 -31.70 5.96 -16.53
CA ALA A 42 -31.88 5.12 -15.37
C ALA A 42 -32.17 3.67 -15.79
N ILE A 43 -31.50 2.69 -15.18
CA ILE A 43 -31.94 1.28 -15.23
C ILE A 43 -31.81 0.69 -13.83
N ALA A 44 -32.97 0.30 -13.30
CA ALA A 44 -33.18 -0.50 -12.10
C ALA A 44 -33.21 -2.00 -12.44
N GLY A 45 -32.92 -2.86 -11.46
CA GLY A 45 -33.10 -4.32 -11.52
C GLY A 45 -32.01 -5.05 -10.72
N ILE A 46 -32.14 -5.17 -9.39
CA ILE A 46 -32.68 -6.33 -8.64
C ILE A 46 -31.97 -7.65 -8.96
N VAL A 47 -31.20 -8.18 -8.01
CA VAL A 47 -30.96 -9.63 -7.87
C VAL A 47 -31.39 -10.04 -6.47
N ALA A 48 -32.40 -10.90 -6.43
CA ALA A 48 -33.03 -11.42 -5.22
C ALA A 48 -32.19 -12.53 -4.58
N THR A 49 -32.08 -12.47 -3.25
CA THR A 49 -31.61 -13.55 -2.39
C THR A 49 -32.67 -14.66 -2.30
N ALA A 50 -32.29 -15.91 -2.58
CA ALA A 50 -33.15 -17.05 -2.38
C ALA A 50 -32.96 -17.59 -0.95
N VAL A 51 -33.94 -17.35 -0.08
CA VAL A 51 -34.10 -18.06 1.20
C VAL A 51 -35.39 -18.86 1.11
N VAL A 52 -35.26 -20.18 1.20
CA VAL A 52 -36.41 -21.09 1.31
C VAL A 52 -36.97 -20.95 2.73
N ALA A 53 -38.19 -20.42 2.83
CA ALA A 53 -38.97 -20.41 4.04
C ALA A 53 -40.22 -21.28 3.85
N SER A 54 -40.30 -22.38 4.60
CA SER A 54 -41.56 -23.09 4.83
C SER A 54 -42.16 -22.53 6.12
N LYS A 55 -43.24 -21.76 5.98
CA LYS A 55 -44.03 -21.18 7.08
C LYS A 55 -45.34 -21.95 7.20
N THR A 56 -45.69 -22.37 8.41
CA THR A 56 -47.09 -22.50 8.83
C THR A 56 -47.19 -22.42 10.35
N ASP A 57 -47.80 -21.33 10.82
CA ASP A 57 -48.23 -21.10 12.20
C ASP A 57 -49.56 -21.83 12.47
N GLY A 58 -49.73 -22.39 13.68
CA GLY A 58 -51.03 -22.83 14.17
C GLY A 58 -50.99 -23.97 15.21
N LYS A 59 -50.90 -23.64 16.50
CA LYS A 59 -51.42 -24.49 17.59
C LYS A 59 -52.97 -24.40 17.57
N PRO A 60 -53.79 -25.37 18.07
CA PRO A 60 -53.53 -26.18 19.27
C PRO A 60 -54.13 -27.63 19.34
N LYS A 61 -53.78 -28.34 20.43
CA LYS A 61 -54.49 -29.41 21.17
C LYS A 61 -54.13 -30.91 20.96
N ALA A 62 -53.43 -31.42 21.99
CA ALA A 62 -53.63 -32.65 22.80
C ALA A 62 -53.97 -34.00 22.11
N LYS A 63 -53.02 -34.97 22.07
CA LYS A 63 -52.81 -36.12 23.01
C LYS A 63 -53.49 -37.42 22.49
N PRO A 64 -53.11 -38.62 22.97
CA PRO A 64 -51.81 -39.29 22.93
C PRO A 64 -51.94 -40.69 22.27
N SER A 65 -50.86 -41.32 21.80
CA SER A 65 -50.86 -42.79 21.73
C SER A 65 -49.45 -43.32 21.97
N ALA A 66 -49.37 -44.15 23.00
CA ALA A 66 -48.18 -44.78 23.49
C ALA A 66 -47.68 -45.84 22.51
N SER A 67 -46.38 -45.82 22.26
CA SER A 67 -45.60 -47.01 21.94
C SER A 67 -44.20 -46.77 22.49
N ALA A 68 -43.96 -47.29 23.69
CA ALA A 68 -42.62 -47.37 24.23
C ALA A 68 -41.84 -48.43 23.44
N PRO A 69 -40.59 -48.17 23.00
CA PRO A 69 -39.62 -49.24 22.85
C PRO A 69 -39.02 -49.55 24.23
N ALA A 70 -38.73 -50.83 24.41
CA ALA A 70 -38.21 -51.44 25.61
C ALA A 70 -36.91 -50.79 26.13
N ASP A 71 -36.74 -50.88 27.45
CA ASP A 71 -35.48 -50.68 28.17
C ASP A 71 -34.32 -51.40 27.46
N LEU A 72 -33.44 -50.61 26.84
CA LEU A 72 -32.07 -51.02 26.56
C LEU A 72 -31.20 -50.47 27.70
N PRO A 73 -30.25 -51.25 28.27
CA PRO A 73 -29.33 -50.72 29.27
C PRO A 73 -28.60 -49.53 28.66
N GLY A 74 -28.67 -48.38 29.32
CA GLY A 74 -28.02 -47.16 28.86
C GLY A 74 -26.51 -47.37 28.74
N ALA A 75 -26.03 -47.62 27.53
CA ALA A 75 -24.64 -47.42 27.21
C ALA A 75 -24.41 -45.91 27.15
N SER A 76 -23.76 -45.38 28.17
CA SER A 76 -23.23 -44.03 28.19
C SER A 76 -22.43 -43.82 26.89
N LEU A 77 -22.79 -42.82 26.09
CA LEU A 77 -21.92 -42.38 25.00
C LEU A 77 -20.57 -41.99 25.65
N PRO A 78 -19.42 -42.39 25.07
CA PRO A 78 -18.13 -41.92 25.56
C PRO A 78 -18.11 -40.39 25.54
N PRO A 79 -17.43 -39.74 26.50
CA PRO A 79 -17.34 -38.29 26.53
C PRO A 79 -16.84 -37.75 25.19
N ASP A 80 -17.43 -36.63 24.73
CA ASP A 80 -16.97 -35.94 23.53
C ASP A 80 -15.44 -35.72 23.62
N PRO A 81 -14.67 -36.00 22.56
CA PRO A 81 -13.24 -35.79 22.59
C PRO A 81 -12.94 -34.31 22.85
N GLU A 82 -12.29 -34.04 23.97
CA GLU A 82 -11.81 -32.70 24.32
C GLU A 82 -10.64 -32.35 23.37
N PHE A 83 -10.92 -31.56 22.34
CA PHE A 83 -9.85 -30.92 21.59
C PHE A 83 -9.31 -29.77 22.44
N PRO A 84 -7.98 -29.71 22.70
CA PRO A 84 -7.41 -28.60 23.40
C PRO A 84 -7.71 -27.32 22.61
N THR A 85 -8.32 -26.34 23.27
CA THR A 85 -8.54 -25.02 22.69
C THR A 85 -7.18 -24.34 22.56
N VAL A 86 -6.56 -24.43 21.38
CA VAL A 86 -5.32 -23.73 21.10
C VAL A 86 -5.65 -22.26 20.85
N THR A 87 -5.29 -21.40 21.79
CA THR A 87 -5.32 -19.96 21.58
C THR A 87 -4.27 -19.61 20.51
N PRO A 88 -4.65 -18.98 19.39
CA PRO A 88 -3.68 -18.58 18.38
C PRO A 88 -2.66 -17.60 19.00
N PRO A 89 -1.38 -17.67 18.58
CA PRO A 89 -0.37 -16.75 19.08
C PRO A 89 -0.77 -15.30 18.81
N PRO A 90 -0.38 -14.35 19.67
CA PRO A 90 -0.65 -12.93 19.46
C PRO A 90 -0.15 -12.48 18.07
N PRO A 91 -0.89 -11.59 17.38
CA PRO A 91 -0.43 -11.04 16.10
C PRO A 91 0.95 -10.40 16.27
N ALA A 92 1.87 -10.70 15.36
CA ALA A 92 3.22 -10.15 15.39
C ALA A 92 3.19 -8.61 15.20
N ASP A 93 4.06 -7.89 15.93
CA ASP A 93 4.12 -6.43 15.85
C ASP A 93 4.72 -5.98 14.49
N PRO A 94 3.98 -5.22 13.67
CA PRO A 94 4.47 -4.69 12.40
C PRO A 94 5.79 -3.93 12.48
N LEU A 95 6.06 -3.24 13.60
CA LEU A 95 7.29 -2.45 13.75
C LEU A 95 8.54 -3.34 13.83
N GLU A 96 8.42 -4.57 14.32
CA GLU A 96 9.56 -5.49 14.36
C GLU A 96 10.06 -5.83 12.96
N PHE A 97 9.14 -5.98 11.99
CA PHE A 97 9.48 -6.34 10.62
C PHE A 97 10.18 -5.24 9.83
N ILE A 98 10.09 -3.99 10.30
CA ILE A 98 10.77 -2.84 9.68
C ILE A 98 11.91 -2.29 10.54
N SER A 99 12.23 -2.92 11.68
CA SER A 99 13.23 -2.40 12.61
C SER A 99 14.66 -2.85 12.31
N SER A 100 14.85 -3.89 11.49
CA SER A 100 16.18 -4.40 11.13
C SER A 100 16.25 -4.86 9.67
N ALA A 101 17.47 -4.85 9.12
CA ALA A 101 17.71 -5.37 7.78
C ALA A 101 17.37 -6.84 7.59
N ALA A 102 17.51 -7.64 8.65
CA ALA A 102 17.28 -9.07 8.60
C ALA A 102 15.78 -9.41 8.47
N LYS A 103 14.89 -8.60 9.06
CA LYS A 103 13.44 -8.82 8.98
C LYS A 103 12.80 -8.06 7.81
N ASP A 104 13.39 -6.93 7.41
CA ASP A 104 12.84 -6.07 6.36
C ASP A 104 13.41 -6.44 4.96
N THR A 105 12.92 -7.56 4.41
CA THR A 105 13.49 -8.21 3.22
C THR A 105 12.77 -7.93 1.90
N ALA A 106 11.57 -7.35 1.94
CA ALA A 106 10.81 -7.07 0.73
C ALA A 106 11.57 -6.11 -0.22
N PRO A 107 11.31 -6.09 -1.53
CA PRO A 107 11.95 -5.14 -2.43
C PRO A 107 11.66 -3.68 -2.02
N LEU A 108 12.70 -2.85 -1.97
CA LEU A 108 12.60 -1.46 -1.56
C LEU A 108 13.05 -0.51 -2.68
N THR A 109 12.07 -0.02 -3.44
CA THR A 109 12.26 0.88 -4.59
C THR A 109 11.34 2.08 -4.47
N PRO A 110 11.56 3.16 -5.23
CA PRO A 110 10.64 4.28 -5.25
C PRO A 110 9.22 3.87 -5.66
N GLU A 111 9.09 2.86 -6.51
CA GLU A 111 7.81 2.34 -6.98
C GLU A 111 7.05 1.60 -5.89
N THR A 112 7.74 0.82 -5.05
CA THR A 112 7.11 0.10 -3.93
C THR A 112 6.75 1.05 -2.78
N LEU A 113 7.59 2.03 -2.49
CA LEU A 113 7.37 2.97 -1.37
C LEU A 113 6.44 4.14 -1.73
N PHE A 114 6.47 4.60 -2.98
CA PHE A 114 5.70 5.74 -3.49
C PHE A 114 4.87 5.35 -4.73
N PRO A 115 3.88 4.45 -4.59
CA PRO A 115 3.17 3.89 -5.73
C PRO A 115 2.21 4.89 -6.40
N GLY A 116 1.78 4.54 -7.62
CA GLY A 116 0.82 5.33 -8.40
C GLY A 116 1.42 6.58 -9.04
N ARG A 117 0.57 7.43 -9.65
CA ARG A 117 0.98 8.73 -10.24
C ARG A 117 0.41 9.94 -9.49
N LYS A 118 -0.50 9.67 -8.56
CA LYS A 118 -1.19 10.65 -7.73
C LYS A 118 -1.30 10.06 -6.33
N LEU A 119 -1.33 10.94 -5.35
CA LEU A 119 -1.60 10.64 -3.96
C LEU A 119 -2.79 11.49 -3.54
N THR A 120 -3.72 10.92 -2.78
CA THR A 120 -4.81 11.67 -2.16
C THR A 120 -4.77 11.39 -0.67
N LEU A 121 -4.69 12.45 0.14
CA LEU A 121 -4.76 12.35 1.60
C LEU A 121 -5.96 13.13 2.11
N GLY A 122 -6.99 12.43 2.59
CA GLY A 122 -8.32 13.04 2.77
C GLY A 122 -8.85 13.53 1.41
N ASP A 123 -9.29 14.78 1.34
CA ASP A 123 -9.77 15.39 0.09
C ASP A 123 -8.70 16.20 -0.66
N ARG A 124 -7.42 16.02 -0.31
CA ARG A 124 -6.30 16.79 -0.87
C ARG A 124 -5.53 15.95 -1.90
N PRO A 125 -5.69 16.21 -3.20
CA PRO A 125 -4.96 15.52 -4.24
C PRO A 125 -3.57 16.12 -4.44
N TYR A 126 -2.59 15.26 -4.69
CA TYR A 126 -1.20 15.56 -4.96
C TYR A 126 -0.76 14.85 -6.24
N ALA A 127 -0.17 15.59 -7.18
CA ALA A 127 0.42 15.01 -8.37
C ALA A 127 1.85 14.53 -8.05
N LYS A 128 2.19 13.28 -8.39
CA LYS A 128 3.55 12.78 -8.22
C LYS A 128 4.42 13.25 -9.38
N GLY A 129 5.52 13.90 -9.06
CA GLY A 129 6.59 14.28 -9.96
C GLY A 129 7.67 13.22 -10.07
N ALA A 130 8.93 13.66 -10.11
CA ALA A 130 10.09 12.77 -10.17
C ALA A 130 10.24 11.87 -8.93
N THR A 131 10.74 10.67 -9.16
CA THR A 131 11.24 9.74 -8.14
C THR A 131 12.73 9.47 -8.38
N SER A 132 13.46 9.10 -7.33
CA SER A 132 14.87 8.71 -7.46
C SER A 132 15.27 7.72 -6.39
N SER A 133 16.27 6.88 -6.69
CA SER A 133 16.97 6.07 -5.71
C SER A 133 18.48 6.25 -5.87
N THR A 134 19.23 6.32 -4.77
CA THR A 134 20.69 6.39 -4.78
C THR A 134 21.30 5.71 -3.56
N GLY A 135 22.38 4.97 -3.76
CA GLY A 135 23.22 4.45 -2.66
C GLY A 135 24.18 5.49 -2.11
N SER A 136 24.49 6.55 -2.87
CA SER A 136 25.32 7.67 -2.42
C SER A 136 24.48 8.64 -1.58
N CYS A 137 24.10 8.25 -0.37
CA CYS A 137 23.14 8.98 0.46
C CYS A 137 23.47 10.48 0.65
N ALA A 138 24.75 10.82 0.76
CA ALA A 138 25.19 12.21 0.93
C ALA A 138 24.80 13.12 -0.25
N SER A 139 24.74 12.59 -1.49
CA SER A 139 24.40 13.39 -2.68
C SER A 139 22.93 13.82 -2.72
N ALA A 140 22.06 13.13 -1.97
CA ALA A 140 20.66 13.48 -1.85
C ALA A 140 20.40 14.54 -0.77
N ALA A 141 21.40 14.89 0.05
CA ALA A 141 21.26 15.75 1.22
C ALA A 141 21.85 17.16 1.03
N SER A 142 21.46 18.08 1.90
CA SER A 142 21.97 19.46 1.97
C SER A 142 22.53 19.79 3.34
N GLY A 143 23.43 20.76 3.38
CA GLY A 143 24.15 21.13 4.61
C GLY A 143 24.91 19.94 5.18
N THR A 144 24.91 19.81 6.50
CA THR A 144 25.62 18.74 7.22
C THR A 144 24.90 17.39 7.21
N LEU A 145 23.66 17.31 6.71
CA LEU A 145 22.90 16.05 6.72
C LEU A 145 23.61 14.96 5.93
N GLY A 146 24.32 15.30 4.84
CA GLY A 146 25.05 14.31 4.05
C GLY A 146 26.10 13.54 4.87
N ALA A 147 26.84 14.25 5.72
CA ALA A 147 27.80 13.64 6.64
C ALA A 147 27.10 12.81 7.73
N VAL A 148 25.99 13.31 8.28
CA VAL A 148 25.19 12.57 9.28
C VAL A 148 24.67 11.25 8.70
N LEU A 149 24.17 11.25 7.46
CA LEU A 149 23.72 10.03 6.78
C LEU A 149 24.87 9.04 6.56
N ALA A 150 26.02 9.52 6.08
CA ALA A 150 27.19 8.67 5.84
C ALA A 150 27.72 8.05 7.13
N ASN A 151 27.88 8.85 8.19
CA ASN A 151 28.45 8.42 9.47
C ASN A 151 27.57 7.41 10.22
N ASN A 152 26.26 7.40 9.97
CA ASN A 152 25.33 6.45 10.57
C ASN A 152 25.01 5.27 9.64
N GLY A 153 25.77 5.08 8.54
CA GLY A 153 25.66 3.87 7.72
C GLY A 153 24.45 3.82 6.79
N CYS A 154 24.00 4.98 6.28
CA CYS A 154 22.94 5.01 5.27
C CYS A 154 23.29 4.16 4.06
N LYS A 155 22.37 3.27 3.66
CA LYS A 155 22.53 2.35 2.53
C LYS A 155 21.95 2.89 1.24
N GLN A 156 20.83 3.59 1.35
CA GLN A 156 20.07 4.08 0.22
C GLN A 156 19.21 5.25 0.64
N VAL A 157 19.01 6.21 -0.26
CA VAL A 157 17.99 7.24 -0.16
C VAL A 157 17.02 7.13 -1.31
N LEU A 158 15.75 6.96 -0.97
CA LEU A 158 14.61 6.98 -1.88
C LEU A 158 13.95 8.36 -1.82
N ARG A 159 13.65 8.96 -2.97
CA ARG A 159 12.92 10.23 -3.02
C ARG A 159 11.74 10.18 -3.95
N ALA A 160 10.73 10.97 -3.61
CA ALA A 160 9.62 11.32 -4.49
C ALA A 160 9.25 12.79 -4.25
N THR A 161 8.81 13.45 -5.30
CA THR A 161 8.29 14.82 -5.22
C THR A 161 6.82 14.85 -5.55
N TYR A 162 6.06 15.67 -4.84
CA TYR A 162 4.64 15.89 -5.05
C TYR A 162 4.33 17.37 -5.18
N THR A 163 3.30 17.71 -5.94
CA THR A 163 2.79 19.08 -6.07
C THR A 163 1.29 19.18 -5.82
N ALA A 164 0.88 20.29 -5.22
CA ALA A 164 -0.51 20.69 -5.07
C ALA A 164 -0.59 22.21 -4.84
N ASN A 165 -1.58 22.90 -5.41
CA ASN A 165 -1.93 24.28 -5.05
C ASN A 165 -0.74 25.28 -5.00
N GLY A 166 0.20 25.17 -5.94
CA GLY A 166 1.39 26.04 -6.03
C GLY A 166 2.51 25.70 -5.04
N THR A 167 2.42 24.57 -4.32
CA THR A 167 3.50 24.03 -3.49
C THR A 167 4.09 22.77 -4.12
N ALA A 168 5.36 22.56 -3.84
CA ALA A 168 6.08 21.33 -4.09
C ALA A 168 6.64 20.78 -2.77
N VAL A 169 6.75 19.46 -2.67
CA VAL A 169 7.38 18.79 -1.55
C VAL A 169 8.14 17.58 -2.03
N THR A 170 9.41 17.48 -1.64
CA THR A 170 10.20 16.27 -1.81
C THR A 170 10.27 15.55 -0.48
N ILE A 171 9.84 14.29 -0.46
CA ILE A 171 10.13 13.36 0.61
C ILE A 171 11.40 12.59 0.26
N GLY A 172 12.31 12.48 1.23
CA GLY A 172 13.44 11.56 1.19
C GLY A 172 13.37 10.56 2.32
N VAL A 173 13.53 9.28 2.02
CA VAL A 173 13.57 8.18 2.99
C VAL A 173 14.96 7.55 2.91
N ALA A 174 15.74 7.72 3.97
CA ALA A 174 17.05 7.11 4.16
C ALA A 174 16.91 5.78 4.90
N VAL A 175 17.60 4.76 4.39
CA VAL A 175 17.52 3.37 4.86
C VAL A 175 18.80 3.00 5.59
N PHE A 176 18.67 2.42 6.79
CA PHE A 176 19.78 2.02 7.67
C PHE A 176 19.70 0.54 8.01
N ASP A 177 20.70 -0.04 8.68
CA ASP A 177 20.63 -1.46 9.09
C ASP A 177 19.70 -1.68 10.30
N SER A 178 19.55 -0.67 11.16
CA SER A 178 18.76 -0.76 12.40
C SER A 178 17.89 0.47 12.66
N ALA A 179 16.86 0.28 13.49
CA ALA A 179 16.05 1.39 13.98
C ALA A 179 16.85 2.38 14.84
N ALA A 180 17.85 1.89 15.58
CA ALA A 180 18.70 2.75 16.41
C ALA A 180 19.48 3.76 15.55
N ASP A 181 19.99 3.34 14.39
CA ASP A 181 20.76 4.23 13.50
C ASP A 181 19.86 5.29 12.86
N ALA A 182 18.64 4.92 12.46
CA ALA A 182 17.65 5.88 11.98
C ALA A 182 17.28 6.92 13.06
N GLN A 183 17.11 6.49 14.32
CA GLN A 183 16.84 7.42 15.43
C GLN A 183 18.02 8.34 15.74
N LYS A 184 19.27 7.83 15.70
CA LYS A 184 20.48 8.67 15.82
C LYS A 184 20.51 9.74 14.74
N VAL A 185 20.22 9.39 13.49
CA VAL A 185 20.15 10.35 12.39
C VAL A 185 19.09 11.41 12.65
N LYS A 186 17.89 11.03 13.08
CA LYS A 186 16.83 12.00 13.44
C LYS A 186 17.31 12.98 14.52
N ALA A 187 18.01 12.49 15.55
CA ALA A 187 18.52 13.32 16.65
C ALA A 187 19.67 14.24 16.21
N GLN A 188 20.51 13.80 15.28
CA GLN A 188 21.70 14.53 14.81
C GLN A 188 21.43 15.42 13.59
N ALA A 189 20.27 15.27 12.94
CA ALA A 189 19.98 15.90 11.66
C ALA A 189 20.08 17.43 11.75
N LYS A 190 21.01 17.96 10.96
CA LYS A 190 21.15 19.39 10.68
C LYS A 190 21.17 19.56 9.17
N GLY A 191 20.23 20.35 8.65
CA GLY A 191 19.92 20.39 7.21
C GLY A 191 18.76 19.46 6.86
N ASN A 192 18.59 19.18 5.57
CA ASN A 192 17.50 18.32 5.09
C ASN A 192 17.87 17.65 3.75
N ILE A 193 16.98 16.80 3.24
CA ILE A 193 17.06 16.30 1.89
C ILE A 193 16.99 17.44 0.86
N GLN A 194 17.69 17.30 -0.25
CA GLN A 194 17.56 18.21 -1.38
C GLN A 194 16.27 17.94 -2.13
N SER A 195 15.64 19.03 -2.59
CA SER A 195 14.52 18.98 -3.51
C SER A 195 14.89 18.22 -4.79
N LEU A 196 13.93 17.43 -5.29
CA LEU A 196 14.05 16.64 -6.50
C LEU A 196 13.08 17.21 -7.56
N PRO A 197 13.53 18.13 -8.42
CA PRO A 197 12.73 18.60 -9.55
C PRO A 197 12.57 17.52 -10.63
N GLY A 198 11.65 17.76 -11.57
CA GLY A 198 11.34 16.85 -12.66
C GLY A 198 9.94 16.24 -12.55
N GLY A 199 9.50 15.55 -13.61
CA GLY A 199 8.14 15.00 -13.67
C GLY A 199 7.05 16.08 -13.61
N GLY A 200 7.32 17.27 -14.18
CA GLY A 200 6.42 18.44 -14.12
C GLY A 200 6.60 19.33 -12.89
N VAL A 201 7.56 19.03 -12.01
CA VAL A 201 7.88 19.86 -10.84
C VAL A 201 9.08 20.76 -11.14
N PRO A 202 8.96 22.09 -10.99
CA PRO A 202 10.09 23.00 -11.18
C PRO A 202 11.13 22.85 -10.06
N THR A 203 12.28 23.50 -10.24
CA THR A 203 13.25 23.66 -9.16
C THR A 203 12.65 24.53 -8.06
N PHE A 204 12.71 24.04 -6.82
CA PHE A 204 12.22 24.75 -5.64
C PHE A 204 13.19 24.53 -4.46
N CYS A 205 13.08 25.36 -3.41
CA CYS A 205 13.91 25.25 -2.21
C CYS A 205 15.43 25.22 -2.48
N ARG A 206 15.90 26.12 -3.36
CA ARG A 206 17.33 26.37 -3.59
C ARG A 206 17.70 27.69 -2.92
N ALA A 207 18.52 27.64 -1.87
CA ALA A 207 19.01 28.82 -1.15
C ALA A 207 17.92 29.77 -0.61
N VAL A 208 16.69 29.29 -0.44
CA VAL A 208 15.56 30.04 0.13
C VAL A 208 15.01 29.32 1.36
N ALA A 209 14.32 30.07 2.23
CA ALA A 209 13.64 29.48 3.35
C ALA A 209 12.53 28.52 2.87
N CYS A 210 12.53 27.31 3.41
CA CYS A 210 11.54 26.28 3.11
C CYS A 210 11.06 25.59 4.38
N ARG A 211 9.92 24.91 4.28
CA ARG A 211 9.42 24.09 5.37
C ARG A 211 10.14 22.75 5.37
N LEU A 212 10.86 22.48 6.45
CA LEU A 212 11.66 21.27 6.65
C LEU A 212 11.05 20.42 7.76
N THR A 213 11.13 19.09 7.61
CA THR A 213 10.84 18.15 8.70
C THR A 213 11.83 17.00 8.70
N THR A 214 11.96 16.36 9.86
CA THR A 214 12.82 15.19 10.08
C THR A 214 12.13 14.24 11.04
N ASN A 215 12.01 12.98 10.65
CA ASN A 215 11.31 11.94 11.40
C ASN A 215 12.05 10.59 11.26
N ALA A 216 11.67 9.61 12.07
CA ALA A 216 12.18 8.25 11.95
C ALA A 216 11.16 7.23 12.49
N VAL A 217 11.09 6.07 11.84
CA VAL A 217 10.28 4.91 12.23
C VAL A 217 10.93 3.63 11.71
N GLY A 218 11.05 2.59 12.54
CA GLY A 218 11.86 1.41 12.20
C GLY A 218 13.27 1.82 11.76
N ARG A 219 13.84 1.10 10.79
CA ARG A 219 15.16 1.35 10.17
C ARG A 219 15.22 2.55 9.21
N TYR A 220 14.22 3.43 9.24
CA TYR A 220 14.04 4.52 8.29
C TYR A 220 14.10 5.88 8.97
N ALA A 221 14.97 6.76 8.50
CA ALA A 221 14.87 8.20 8.77
C ALA A 221 14.32 8.89 7.52
N TYR A 222 13.34 9.77 7.68
CA TYR A 222 12.69 10.42 6.56
C TYR A 222 12.52 11.92 6.78
N PHE A 223 12.57 12.65 5.67
CA PHE A 223 12.71 14.09 5.67
C PHE A 223 11.84 14.69 4.57
N THR A 224 11.19 15.81 4.87
CA THR A 224 10.51 16.59 3.83
C THR A 224 11.14 17.95 3.66
N VAL A 225 11.30 18.36 2.42
CA VAL A 225 11.51 19.76 2.04
C VAL A 225 10.31 20.23 1.23
N SER A 226 9.59 21.23 1.71
CA SER A 226 8.42 21.81 1.04
C SER A 226 8.59 23.31 0.82
N GLY A 227 8.22 23.77 -0.37
CA GLY A 227 8.28 25.17 -0.77
C GLY A 227 7.32 25.49 -1.90
N TYR A 228 7.35 26.74 -2.36
CA TYR A 228 6.53 27.18 -3.47
C TYR A 228 7.13 26.76 -4.81
N THR A 229 6.26 26.47 -5.79
CA THR A 229 6.68 26.12 -7.16
C THR A 229 7.22 27.31 -7.94
N ASP A 230 6.97 28.53 -7.49
CA ASP A 230 7.50 29.77 -8.06
C ASP A 230 8.92 30.11 -7.54
N GLY A 231 9.47 29.31 -6.64
CA GLY A 231 10.81 29.49 -6.08
C GLY A 231 10.91 30.55 -4.98
N GLN A 232 9.80 31.19 -4.59
CA GLN A 232 9.81 32.16 -3.50
C GLN A 232 10.06 31.50 -2.14
N ALA A 233 10.56 32.30 -1.19
CA ALA A 233 10.78 31.85 0.18
C ALA A 233 9.43 31.58 0.89
N VAL A 234 9.37 30.50 1.66
CA VAL A 234 8.23 30.18 2.52
C VAL A 234 8.31 31.01 3.79
N PRO A 235 7.35 31.91 4.07
CA PRO A 235 7.32 32.66 5.33
C PRO A 235 6.96 31.74 6.51
N ALA A 236 7.38 32.11 7.72
CA ALA A 236 7.12 31.31 8.92
C ALA A 236 5.61 31.09 9.21
N SER A 237 4.76 32.02 8.78
CA SER A 237 3.30 31.97 8.93
C SER A 237 2.59 31.14 7.86
N ASP A 238 3.28 30.69 6.80
CA ASP A 238 2.64 29.96 5.70
C ASP A 238 1.98 28.67 6.17
N THR A 239 0.73 28.45 5.79
CA THR A 239 -0.03 27.23 6.12
C THR A 239 0.04 26.18 5.01
N ARG A 240 0.29 26.57 3.76
CA ARG A 240 0.19 25.65 2.60
C ARG A 240 1.35 24.66 2.52
N ALA A 241 2.59 25.14 2.58
CA ALA A 241 3.77 24.29 2.64
C ALA A 241 3.84 23.51 3.95
N ARG A 242 3.33 24.06 5.06
CA ARG A 242 3.15 23.31 6.32
C ARG A 242 2.21 22.13 6.15
N GLN A 243 1.02 22.34 5.59
CA GLN A 243 0.05 21.27 5.34
C GLN A 243 0.60 20.23 4.37
N THR A 244 1.22 20.69 3.27
CA THR A 244 1.80 19.83 2.24
C THR A 244 2.90 18.94 2.84
N ALA A 245 3.80 19.50 3.66
CA ALA A 245 4.82 18.72 4.35
C ALA A 245 4.22 17.73 5.36
N ALA A 246 3.19 18.13 6.11
CA ALA A 246 2.52 17.26 7.07
C ALA A 246 1.84 16.06 6.37
N ASP A 247 1.10 16.33 5.28
CA ASP A 247 0.40 15.29 4.54
C ASP A 247 1.36 14.23 3.97
N ILE A 248 2.44 14.67 3.32
CA ILE A 248 3.41 13.75 2.75
C ILE A 248 4.20 13.00 3.83
N ASN A 249 4.46 13.61 4.99
CA ASN A 249 5.00 12.89 6.14
C ASN A 249 4.06 11.78 6.62
N THR A 250 2.78 12.11 6.83
CA THR A 250 1.78 11.13 7.28
C THR A 250 1.63 9.99 6.28
N PHE A 251 1.56 10.31 4.98
CA PHE A 251 1.54 9.29 3.94
C PHE A 251 2.77 8.37 4.00
N THR A 252 3.96 8.95 4.14
CA THR A 252 5.22 8.20 4.15
C THR A 252 5.32 7.30 5.39
N PHE A 253 4.95 7.82 6.56
CA PHE A 253 4.86 7.03 7.79
C PHE A 253 3.90 5.85 7.60
N ASN A 254 2.69 6.11 7.10
CA ASN A 254 1.69 5.07 6.87
C ASN A 254 2.20 4.01 5.89
N ARG A 255 2.95 4.40 4.85
CA ARG A 255 3.55 3.46 3.89
C ARG A 255 4.63 2.59 4.49
N ILE A 256 5.52 3.16 5.31
CA ILE A 256 6.56 2.41 6.01
C ILE A 256 5.94 1.43 7.00
N VAL A 257 4.92 1.86 7.76
CA VAL A 257 4.21 0.97 8.69
C VAL A 257 3.41 -0.09 7.93
N GLN A 258 2.79 0.24 6.80
CA GLN A 258 2.07 -0.75 6.00
C GLN A 258 2.99 -1.87 5.53
N ARG A 259 4.21 -1.53 5.12
CA ARG A 259 5.21 -2.53 4.75
C ARG A 259 5.51 -3.51 5.88
N GLY A 260 5.59 -3.04 7.12
CA GLY A 260 5.75 -3.91 8.29
C GLY A 260 4.53 -4.80 8.54
N ARG A 261 3.32 -4.29 8.30
CA ARG A 261 2.07 -5.07 8.40
C ARG A 261 2.00 -6.14 7.33
N ASP A 262 2.38 -5.81 6.10
CA ASP A 262 2.41 -6.75 4.98
C ASP A 262 3.42 -7.88 5.23
N ALA A 263 4.59 -7.55 5.79
CA ALA A 263 5.60 -8.53 6.19
C ALA A 263 5.10 -9.42 7.35
N ALA A 264 4.47 -8.85 8.38
CA ALA A 264 3.87 -9.61 9.48
C ALA A 264 2.77 -10.57 9.00
N ALA A 265 1.93 -10.12 8.06
CA ALA A 265 0.89 -10.96 7.47
C ALA A 265 1.47 -12.10 6.63
N ALA A 266 2.55 -11.86 5.89
CA ALA A 266 3.23 -12.89 5.12
C ALA A 266 3.87 -13.96 6.03
N ASP A 267 4.49 -13.55 7.14
CA ASP A 267 5.09 -14.45 8.14
C ASP A 267 4.03 -15.34 8.80
N ALA A 268 2.89 -14.76 9.19
CA ALA A 268 1.76 -15.51 9.76
C ALA A 268 1.13 -16.52 8.79
N GLY A 269 1.27 -16.32 7.47
CA GLY A 269 0.80 -17.27 6.45
C GLY A 269 1.78 -18.42 6.18
N THR A 270 2.99 -18.38 6.74
CA THR A 270 4.03 -19.41 6.56
C THR A 270 4.22 -20.35 7.75
N GLY A 271 3.60 -20.03 8.90
CA GLY A 271 3.60 -20.87 10.12
C GLY A 271 2.37 -21.75 10.22
#